data_AF-A0A4Y2PRA4-F1
#
_entry.id   AF-A0A4Y2PRA4-F1
#
_cell.length_a   1.000
_cell.length_b   1.000
_cell.length_c   1.000
_cell.angle_alpha   90.00
_cell.angle_beta   90.00
_cell.angle_gamma   90.00
#
_symmetry.space_group_name_H-M   'P 1'
#
loop_
_entity.id
_entity.type
_entity.pdbx_description
1 polymer ?
#
loop_
_entity_poly.entity_id
_entity_poly.type
_entity_poly.pdbx_seq_one_letter_code
_entity_poly.pdbx_strand_id
1 'polypeptide(L)'
;MIFRVTPGVRVPQVASAHERHGPFVTYLHRFDLCSHNRCVCDAKGDPNHYATVCPVTKSFHFMKPSAENLSTWWENIVQDKRSMARLTTQIAILVCSKFAADLHSKSANLSRQVCKCETSLQQVSASLEVTIG
;
A
#
# COMPACT_ATOMS: atom_id res chain seq x y z
N MET A 1 12.01 36.81 -25.05
CA MET A 1 12.69 35.53 -25.36
C MET A 1 11.67 34.62 -26.02
N ILE A 2 11.87 34.36 -27.31
CA ILE A 2 10.98 33.56 -28.16
C ILE A 2 11.75 32.28 -28.47
N PHE A 3 11.29 31.12 -28.02
CA PHE A 3 11.90 29.84 -28.39
C PHE A 3 11.42 29.45 -29.79
N ARG A 4 12.31 29.52 -30.77
CA ARG A 4 12.10 28.91 -32.09
C ARG A 4 12.23 27.39 -31.93
N VAL A 5 11.20 26.65 -32.31
CA VAL A 5 11.22 25.19 -32.43
C VAL A 5 11.89 24.83 -33.76
N THR A 6 12.92 24.00 -33.74
CA THR A 6 13.56 23.44 -34.94
C THR A 6 12.72 22.27 -35.48
N PRO A 7 12.46 22.17 -36.80
CA PRO A 7 11.74 21.03 -37.37
C PRO A 7 12.74 19.91 -37.70
N GLY A 8 12.54 18.71 -37.15
CA GLY A 8 13.28 17.51 -37.62
C GLY A 8 13.75 16.52 -36.55
N VAL A 9 13.62 16.84 -35.26
CA VAL A 9 13.84 15.81 -34.23
C VAL A 9 12.58 14.97 -34.13
N ARG A 10 12.65 13.72 -34.59
CA ARG A 10 11.65 12.70 -34.25
C ARG A 10 11.61 12.58 -32.74
N VAL A 11 10.58 13.17 -32.14
CA VAL A 11 10.18 12.83 -30.78
C VAL A 11 9.90 11.33 -30.81
N PRO A 12 10.55 10.50 -29.98
CA PRO A 12 10.14 9.12 -29.83
C PRO A 12 8.65 9.16 -29.50
N GLN A 13 7.83 8.50 -30.32
CA GLN A 13 6.43 8.29 -30.00
C GLN A 13 6.40 7.36 -28.79
N VAL A 14 6.53 7.96 -27.61
CA VAL A 14 6.30 7.27 -26.34
C VAL A 14 4.86 6.82 -26.45
N ALA A 15 4.68 5.50 -26.46
CA ALA A 15 3.39 4.85 -26.59
C ALA A 15 2.38 5.61 -25.73
N SER A 16 1.29 6.05 -26.37
CA SER A 16 0.20 6.76 -25.73
C SER A 16 -0.45 5.81 -24.72
N ALA A 17 0.04 5.83 -23.48
CA ALA A 17 -0.62 5.21 -22.35
C ALA A 17 -1.88 6.03 -22.07
N HIS A 18 -2.97 5.65 -22.71
CA HIS A 18 -4.30 6.18 -22.48
C HIS A 18 -4.62 6.05 -20.97
N GLU A 19 -4.61 7.18 -20.26
CA GLU A 19 -5.53 7.60 -19.18
C GLU A 19 -5.80 6.69 -17.97
N ARG A 20 -5.15 5.54 -17.77
CA ARG A 20 -5.83 4.55 -16.93
C ARG A 20 -5.63 4.54 -15.43
N HIS A 21 -4.87 5.45 -14.79
CA HIS A 21 -4.71 5.43 -13.33
C HIS A 21 -4.37 6.80 -12.73
N GLY A 22 -5.33 7.41 -12.02
CA GLY A 22 -5.13 8.66 -11.27
C GLY A 22 -4.14 8.53 -10.11
N PRO A 23 -3.79 9.64 -9.42
CA PRO A 23 -2.79 9.67 -8.36
C PRO A 23 -3.01 8.61 -7.26
N PHE A 24 -4.27 8.25 -7.01
CA PHE A 24 -4.65 7.20 -6.08
C PHE A 24 -4.00 5.84 -6.38
N VAL A 25 -4.10 5.35 -7.61
CA VAL A 25 -3.56 4.04 -7.98
C VAL A 25 -2.04 4.08 -7.97
N THR A 26 -1.45 5.20 -8.39
CA THR A 26 0.00 5.43 -8.32
C THR A 26 0.51 5.34 -6.88
N TYR A 27 -0.20 5.96 -5.92
CA TYR A 27 0.16 5.87 -4.50
C TYR A 27 0.01 4.45 -3.96
N LEU A 28 -1.08 3.75 -4.28
CA LEU A 28 -1.27 2.36 -3.87
C LEU A 28 -0.19 1.44 -4.45
N HIS A 29 0.19 1.62 -5.72
CA HIS A 29 1.25 0.84 -6.35
C HIS A 29 2.61 1.11 -5.72
N ARG A 30 2.95 2.37 -5.43
CA ARG A 30 4.22 2.75 -4.79
C ARG A 30 4.43 2.06 -3.43
N PHE A 31 3.35 1.83 -2.69
CA PHE A 31 3.39 1.14 -1.40
C PHE A 31 3.05 -0.36 -1.50
N ASP A 32 3.02 -0.92 -2.72
CA ASP A 32 2.70 -2.32 -3.01
C ASP A 32 1.37 -2.78 -2.40
N LEU A 33 0.39 -1.88 -2.34
CA LEU A 33 -0.96 -2.16 -1.86
C LEU A 33 -1.83 -2.80 -2.94
N CYS A 34 -1.56 -2.49 -4.22
CA CYS A 34 -2.43 -2.85 -5.36
C CYS A 34 -1.87 -3.96 -6.26
N SER A 35 -0.56 -4.16 -6.29
CA SER A 35 0.13 -5.00 -7.29
C SER A 35 0.05 -6.50 -6.97
N HIS A 36 0.14 -6.91 -5.70
CA HIS A 36 0.15 -8.33 -5.33
C HIS A 36 -0.51 -8.67 -3.98
N ASN A 37 -1.03 -7.67 -3.25
CA ASN A 37 -1.59 -7.90 -1.92
C ASN A 37 -3.12 -8.02 -1.96
N ARG A 38 -3.63 -9.06 -1.28
CA ARG A 38 -5.06 -9.20 -0.95
C ARG A 38 -5.38 -8.21 0.17
N CYS A 39 -6.61 -7.73 0.19
CA CYS A 39 -7.10 -6.96 1.33
C CYS A 39 -7.11 -7.83 2.59
N VAL A 40 -7.19 -7.22 3.79
CA VAL A 40 -7.38 -7.94 5.06
C VAL A 40 -8.61 -8.86 5.09
N CYS A 41 -9.57 -8.65 4.18
CA CYS A 41 -10.73 -9.52 3.99
C CYS A 41 -10.52 -10.61 2.92
N ASP A 42 -9.28 -10.89 2.54
CA ASP A 42 -8.87 -11.88 1.54
C ASP A 42 -9.41 -11.64 0.11
N ALA A 43 -10.07 -10.52 -0.13
CA ALA A 43 -10.49 -10.11 -1.47
C ALA A 43 -9.32 -9.52 -2.28
N LYS A 44 -9.49 -9.48 -3.61
CA LYS A 44 -8.53 -8.81 -4.51
C LYS A 44 -8.40 -7.34 -4.10
N GLY A 45 -7.19 -6.91 -3.75
CA GLY A 45 -6.88 -5.55 -3.33
C GLY A 45 -6.73 -4.58 -4.50
N ASP A 46 -7.74 -4.48 -5.37
CA ASP A 46 -7.73 -3.44 -6.41
C ASP A 46 -8.13 -2.07 -5.81
N PRO A 47 -7.85 -0.95 -6.52
CA PRO A 47 -8.11 0.38 -5.99
C PRO A 47 -9.59 0.62 -5.67
N ASN A 48 -10.50 0.07 -6.46
CA ASN A 48 -11.94 0.23 -6.24
C ASN A 48 -12.37 -0.55 -5.00
N HIS A 49 -11.82 -1.75 -4.78
CA HIS A 49 -12.04 -2.52 -3.56
C HIS A 49 -11.64 -1.72 -2.31
N TYR A 50 -10.45 -1.12 -2.30
CA TYR A 50 -10.00 -0.30 -1.18
C TYR A 50 -10.88 0.93 -0.94
N ALA A 51 -11.39 1.55 -2.00
CA ALA A 51 -12.22 2.73 -1.91
C ALA A 51 -13.68 2.46 -1.51
N THR A 52 -14.20 1.24 -1.69
CA THR A 52 -15.64 0.95 -1.62
C THR A 52 -16.05 -0.25 -0.77
N VAL A 53 -15.13 -1.17 -0.43
CA VAL A 53 -15.44 -2.44 0.26
C VAL A 53 -14.51 -2.75 1.43
N CYS A 54 -13.23 -2.36 1.34
CA CYS A 54 -12.20 -2.72 2.32
C CYS A 54 -12.63 -2.40 3.77
N PRO A 55 -12.60 -3.38 4.70
CA PRO A 55 -13.01 -3.14 6.10
C PRO A 55 -12.18 -2.07 6.82
N VAL A 56 -10.89 -1.95 6.46
CA VAL A 56 -9.96 -0.98 7.06
C VAL A 56 -10.41 0.47 6.82
N THR A 57 -11.08 0.73 5.70
CA THR A 57 -11.52 2.08 5.29
C THR A 57 -13.02 2.27 5.38
N LYS A 58 -13.75 1.40 6.11
CA LYS A 58 -15.22 1.36 6.14
C LYS A 58 -15.89 2.72 6.37
N SER A 59 -15.37 3.53 7.30
CA SER A 59 -15.92 4.85 7.61
C SER A 59 -15.74 5.89 6.50
N PHE A 60 -14.92 5.59 5.50
CA PHE A 60 -14.53 6.50 4.43
C PHE A 60 -14.92 6.00 3.04
N HIS A 61 -15.68 4.90 2.95
CA HIS A 61 -16.11 4.31 1.69
C HIS A 61 -16.80 5.32 0.78
N PHE A 62 -16.46 5.24 -0.50
CA PHE A 62 -17.22 5.84 -1.56
C PHE A 62 -18.34 4.90 -1.99
N MET A 63 -19.39 5.47 -2.58
CA MET A 63 -20.42 4.67 -3.23
C MET A 63 -19.79 3.87 -4.37
N LYS A 64 -20.12 2.58 -4.44
CA LYS A 64 -19.59 1.69 -5.47
C LYS A 64 -20.08 2.14 -6.86
N PRO A 65 -19.18 2.41 -7.81
CA PRO A 65 -19.57 2.77 -9.17
C PRO A 65 -20.08 1.55 -9.94
N SER A 66 -20.91 1.79 -10.97
CA SER A 66 -21.11 0.80 -12.03
C SER A 66 -19.84 0.68 -12.87
N ALA A 67 -19.64 -0.47 -13.52
CA ALA A 67 -18.47 -0.69 -14.37
C ALA A 67 -18.40 0.32 -15.54
N GLU A 68 -19.56 0.71 -16.08
CA GLU A 68 -19.69 1.67 -17.19
C GLU A 68 -19.28 3.09 -16.78
N ASN A 69 -19.52 3.48 -15.53
CA ASN A 69 -19.28 4.84 -15.03
C ASN A 69 -17.98 4.98 -14.24
N LEU A 70 -17.09 3.98 -14.32
CA LEU A 70 -15.93 3.90 -13.43
C LEU A 70 -14.93 5.05 -13.63
N SER A 71 -14.72 5.49 -14.88
CA SER A 71 -13.83 6.64 -15.19
C SER A 71 -14.40 7.94 -14.64
N THR A 72 -15.65 8.25 -14.99
CA THR A 72 -16.33 9.47 -14.53
C THR A 72 -16.45 9.53 -13.02
N TRP A 73 -16.64 8.38 -12.35
CA TRP A 73 -16.63 8.30 -10.90
C TRP A 73 -15.27 8.72 -10.30
N TRP A 74 -14.17 8.26 -10.88
CA TRP A 74 -12.82 8.67 -10.45
C TRP A 74 -12.58 10.16 -10.70
N GLU A 75 -12.99 10.68 -11.85
CA GLU A 75 -12.88 12.11 -12.18
C GLU A 75 -13.62 12.96 -11.15
N ASN A 76 -14.85 12.59 -10.79
CA ASN A 76 -15.64 13.30 -9.78
C ASN A 76 -14.96 13.30 -8.40
N ILE A 77 -14.36 12.17 -8.01
CA ILE A 77 -13.61 12.10 -6.74
C ILE A 77 -12.42 13.05 -6.78
N VAL A 78 -11.71 13.14 -7.91
CA VAL A 78 -10.52 13.97 -8.07
C VAL A 78 -10.85 15.47 -8.15
N GLN A 79 -11.98 15.82 -8.76
CA GLN A 79 -12.41 17.20 -8.92
C GLN A 79 -13.04 17.78 -7.65
N ASP A 80 -13.74 16.96 -6.86
CA ASP A 80 -14.35 17.42 -5.60
C ASP A 80 -13.34 17.42 -4.45
N LYS A 81 -13.10 18.59 -3.84
CA LYS A 81 -12.14 18.75 -2.74
C LYS A 81 -12.46 17.89 -1.53
N ARG A 82 -13.75 17.73 -1.19
CA ARG A 82 -14.17 16.92 -0.03
C ARG A 82 -13.91 15.44 -0.30
N SER A 83 -14.23 14.98 -1.50
CA SER A 83 -13.94 13.62 -1.95
C SER A 83 -12.44 13.36 -2.01
N MET A 84 -11.63 14.28 -2.53
CA MET A 84 -10.17 14.15 -2.50
C MET A 84 -9.59 14.08 -1.09
N ALA A 85 -10.09 14.89 -0.16
CA ALA A 85 -9.66 14.80 1.24
C ALA A 85 -9.99 13.42 1.80
N ARG A 86 -11.22 12.93 1.56
CA ARG A 86 -11.66 11.59 2.01
C ARG A 86 -10.82 10.46 1.40
N LEU A 87 -10.48 10.57 0.12
CA LEU A 87 -9.59 9.65 -0.58
C LEU A 87 -8.19 9.65 0.03
N THR A 88 -7.64 10.84 0.29
CA THR A 88 -6.31 11.00 0.91
C THR A 88 -6.27 10.37 2.29
N THR A 89 -7.32 10.55 3.09
CA THR A 89 -7.47 9.86 4.38
C THR A 89 -7.51 8.35 4.23
N GLN A 90 -8.23 7.81 3.24
CA GLN A 90 -8.22 6.36 2.98
C GLN A 90 -6.83 5.83 2.64
N ILE A 91 -6.09 6.51 1.76
CA ILE A 91 -4.70 6.12 1.42
C ILE A 91 -3.85 6.11 2.69
N ALA A 92 -3.92 7.16 3.50
CA ALA A 92 -3.13 7.25 4.73
C ALA A 92 -3.43 6.10 5.69
N ILE A 93 -4.71 5.78 5.91
CA ILE A 93 -5.10 4.66 6.79
C ILE A 93 -4.59 3.32 6.25
N LEU A 94 -4.73 3.07 4.95
CA LEU A 94 -4.27 1.82 4.33
C LEU A 94 -2.76 1.64 4.45
N VAL A 95 -2.00 2.69 4.16
CA VAL A 95 -0.54 2.71 4.26
C VAL A 95 -0.11 2.51 5.72
N CYS A 96 -0.69 3.26 6.66
CA CYS A 96 -0.39 3.12 8.09
C CYS A 96 -0.72 1.73 8.63
N SER A 97 -1.87 1.17 8.24
CA SER A 97 -2.30 -0.16 8.69
C SER A 97 -1.35 -1.25 8.18
N LYS A 98 -0.89 -1.15 6.93
CA LYS A 98 0.09 -2.10 6.37
C LYS A 98 1.44 -1.99 7.07
N PHE A 99 1.94 -0.77 7.29
CA PHE A 99 3.18 -0.56 8.04
C PHE A 99 3.08 -1.09 9.48
N ALA A 100 1.95 -0.88 10.15
CA ALA A 100 1.73 -1.41 11.49
C ALA A 100 1.76 -2.94 11.51
N ALA A 101 1.14 -3.60 10.52
CA ALA A 101 1.19 -5.06 10.40
C ALA A 101 2.62 -5.58 10.15
N ASP A 102 3.36 -4.94 9.25
CA ASP A 102 4.75 -5.28 8.94
C ASP A 102 5.67 -5.11 10.16
N LEU A 103 5.49 -4.01 10.91
CA LEU A 103 6.20 -3.75 12.17
C LEU A 103 5.86 -4.78 13.24
N HIS A 104 4.59 -5.10 13.43
CA HIS A 104 4.15 -6.11 14.39
C HIS A 104 4.74 -7.49 14.07
N SER A 105 4.76 -7.88 12.79
CA SER A 105 5.35 -9.14 12.34
C SER A 105 6.86 -9.20 12.61
N LYS A 106 7.60 -8.13 12.28
CA LYS A 106 9.03 -8.01 12.57
C LYS A 106 9.32 -8.05 14.06
N SER A 107 8.52 -7.32 14.86
CA SER A 107 8.62 -7.33 16.32
C SER A 107 8.43 -8.74 16.88
N ALA A 108 7.36 -9.43 16.47
CA ALA A 108 7.11 -10.80 16.91
C ALA A 108 8.22 -11.79 16.49
N ASN A 109 8.83 -11.59 15.31
CA ASN A 109 9.98 -12.39 14.89
C ASN A 109 11.19 -12.15 15.79
N LEU A 110 11.53 -10.89 16.06
CA LEU A 110 12.62 -10.51 16.95
C LEU A 110 12.40 -11.05 18.36
N SER A 111 11.20 -10.93 18.93
CA SER A 111 10.86 -11.49 20.24
C SER A 111 11.09 -13.00 20.30
N ARG A 112 10.74 -13.74 19.24
CA ARG A 112 11.03 -15.18 19.15
C ARG A 112 12.53 -15.47 19.11
N GLN A 113 13.32 -14.65 18.42
CA GLN A 113 14.78 -14.82 18.39
C GLN A 113 15.41 -14.55 19.75
N VAL A 114 14.98 -13.49 20.45
CA VAL A 114 15.44 -13.18 21.81
C VAL A 114 15.15 -14.35 22.75
N CYS A 115 13.92 -14.86 22.75
CA CYS A 115 13.54 -16.01 23.57
C CYS A 115 14.42 -17.25 23.28
N LYS A 116 14.69 -17.55 22.01
CA LYS A 116 15.59 -18.66 21.64
C LYS A 116 17.03 -18.46 22.14
N CYS A 117 17.57 -17.25 22.01
CA CYS A 117 18.91 -16.93 22.50
C CYS A 117 18.98 -17.06 24.03
N GLU A 118 17.96 -16.58 24.73
CA GLU A 118 17.88 -16.66 26.20
C GLU A 118 17.83 -18.11 26.68
N THR A 119 17.00 -18.96 26.08
CA THR A 119 16.96 -20.39 26.41
C THR A 119 18.30 -21.09 26.10
N SER A 120 18.94 -20.74 24.98
CA SER A 120 20.25 -21.31 24.62
C SER A 120 21.33 -20.91 25.64
N LEU A 121 21.31 -19.64 26.09
CA LEU A 121 22.23 -19.14 27.11
C LEU A 121 22.04 -19.87 28.44
N GLN A 122 20.79 -20.05 28.88
CA GLN A 122 20.46 -20.80 30.10
C GLN A 122 20.95 -22.26 30.01
N GLN A 123 20.79 -22.91 28.86
CA GLN A 123 21.26 -24.28 28.65
C GLN A 123 22.79 -24.40 28.72
N VAL A 124 23.51 -23.44 28.12
CA VAL A 124 24.98 -23.37 28.21
C VAL A 124 25.43 -23.14 29.65
N SER A 125 24.77 -22.24 30.38
CA SER A 125 25.06 -21.98 31.80
C SER A 125 24.91 -23.24 32.66
N ALA A 126 23.80 -23.95 32.51
CA ALA A 126 23.55 -25.19 33.25
C ALA A 126 24.59 -26.28 32.91
N SER A 127 24.98 -26.40 31.64
CA SER A 127 26.00 -27.37 31.21
C SER A 127 27.39 -27.05 31.80
N LEU A 128 27.70 -25.75 31.92
CA LEU A 128 28.95 -25.29 32.52
C LEU A 128 29.01 -25.60 34.01
N GLU A 129 27.92 -25.36 34.75
CA GLU A 129 27.82 -25.70 36.17
C GLU A 129 28.06 -27.19 36.44
N VAL A 130 27.48 -28.08 35.62
CA VAL A 130 27.68 -29.53 35.71
C VAL A 130 29.12 -29.96 35.40
N THR A 131 29.84 -29.20 34.57
CA THR A 131 31.22 -29.56 34.17
C THR A 131 32.26 -29.15 35.21
N ILE A 132 31.96 -28.13 36.01
CA ILE A 132 32.91 -27.54 36.97
C ILE A 132 32.66 -28.01 38.42
N GLY A 133 31.43 -28.42 38.76
CA GLY A 133 31.08 -28.98 40.07
C GLY A 133 31.33 -30.47 40.19
#